data_AF-A0A2I0X3C0-F1
#
_entry.id   AF-A0A2I0X3C0-F1
#
_cell.length_a   1.000
_cell.length_b   1.000
_cell.length_c   1.000
_cell.angle_alpha   90.00
_cell.angle_beta   90.00
_cell.angle_gamma   90.00
#
_symmetry.space_group_name_H-M   'P 1'
#
loop_
_entity.id
_entity.type
_entity.pdbx_description
1 polymer ?
#
loop_
_entity_poly.entity_id
_entity_poly.type
_entity_poly.pdbx_seq_one_letter_code
_entity_poly.pdbx_strand_id
1 'polypeptide(L)'
;MLQPYQSREKLIHELIKYSDHLVEENRRLKEQIEKLLSEQLEQSRQELQVHDASRSLGDEEADVHEAKIMTEIAKESAEKPSKKVLNRLYNIIIHFEIPDVPGFNIRAIVDTGATSCCANTNDIPEAAREQLNYETTFSGVNSVNQSRMKVKNGSMIIGDNKFRIPQIYCFDMSSKDGIQMLLG
;
A
#
# COMPACT_ATOMS: atom_id res chain seq x y z
N MET A 1 -41.37 8.32 -45.93
CA MET A 1 -42.08 7.74 -44.76
C MET A 1 -41.24 6.59 -44.26
N LEU A 2 -40.75 6.67 -43.00
CA LEU A 2 -40.10 5.64 -42.15
C LEU A 2 -38.79 5.02 -42.72
N GLN A 3 -37.62 4.96 -42.04
CA GLN A 3 -37.37 4.40 -40.72
C GLN A 3 -35.98 4.78 -40.12
N PRO A 4 -35.92 5.60 -39.06
CA PRO A 4 -34.76 5.67 -38.15
C PRO A 4 -34.88 4.72 -36.94
N TYR A 5 -36.09 4.20 -36.70
CA TYR A 5 -36.44 3.46 -35.48
C TYR A 5 -35.75 2.10 -35.38
N GLN A 6 -35.63 1.37 -36.49
CA GLN A 6 -35.04 0.02 -36.52
C GLN A 6 -33.56 -0.01 -36.09
N SER A 7 -32.79 1.06 -36.35
CA SER A 7 -31.37 1.11 -35.98
C SER A 7 -31.15 1.31 -34.48
N ARG A 8 -32.03 2.06 -33.82
CA ARG A 8 -31.94 2.34 -32.39
C ARG A 8 -32.40 1.15 -31.56
N GLU A 9 -33.44 0.45 -32.00
CA GLU A 9 -33.90 -0.78 -31.34
C GLU A 9 -32.85 -1.90 -31.40
N LYS A 10 -32.19 -2.07 -32.55
CA LYS A 10 -31.07 -3.03 -32.69
C LYS A 10 -29.93 -2.72 -31.73
N LEU A 11 -29.55 -1.45 -31.64
CA LEU A 11 -28.49 -1.02 -30.73
C LEU A 11 -28.87 -1.24 -29.26
N ILE A 12 -30.11 -0.90 -28.86
CA ILE A 12 -30.62 -1.17 -27.51
C ILE A 12 -30.58 -2.66 -27.21
N HIS A 13 -30.98 -3.50 -28.17
CA HIS A 13 -30.99 -4.94 -28.01
C HIS A 13 -29.59 -5.54 -27.89
N GLU A 14 -28.60 -5.03 -28.63
CA GLU A 14 -27.19 -5.39 -28.47
C GLU A 14 -26.62 -4.94 -27.13
N LEU A 15 -26.94 -3.73 -26.67
CA LEU A 15 -26.53 -3.26 -25.34
C LEU A 15 -27.11 -4.11 -24.22
N ILE A 16 -28.37 -4.51 -24.31
CA ILE A 16 -29.01 -5.38 -23.32
C ILE A 16 -28.30 -6.74 -23.29
N LYS A 17 -28.07 -7.36 -24.45
CA LYS A 17 -27.33 -8.64 -24.53
C LYS A 17 -25.94 -8.54 -23.93
N TYR A 18 -25.22 -7.45 -24.20
CA TYR A 18 -23.90 -7.23 -23.64
C TYR A 18 -23.94 -7.00 -22.13
N SER A 19 -24.92 -6.24 -21.64
CA SER A 19 -25.15 -6.03 -20.22
C SER A 19 -25.46 -7.33 -19.50
N ASP A 20 -26.34 -8.18 -20.06
CA ASP A 20 -26.68 -9.48 -19.49
C ASP A 20 -25.46 -10.40 -19.44
N HIS A 21 -24.65 -10.40 -20.50
CA HIS A 21 -23.40 -11.15 -20.53
C HIS A 21 -22.42 -10.69 -19.44
N LEU A 22 -22.25 -9.38 -19.27
CA LEU A 22 -21.39 -8.82 -18.23
C LEU A 22 -21.90 -9.13 -16.82
N VAL A 23 -23.21 -9.13 -16.60
CA VAL A 23 -23.79 -9.49 -15.29
C VAL A 23 -23.51 -10.95 -14.98
N GLU A 24 -23.64 -11.83 -15.97
CA GLU A 24 -23.41 -13.25 -15.79
C GLU A 24 -21.92 -13.60 -15.57
N GLU A 25 -21.01 -12.98 -16.31
CA GLU A 25 -19.57 -13.14 -16.07
C GLU A 25 -19.16 -12.58 -14.70
N ASN A 26 -19.74 -11.46 -14.27
CA ASN A 26 -19.51 -10.96 -12.91
C ASN A 26 -20.01 -11.93 -11.84
N ARG A 27 -21.16 -12.57 -12.04
CA ARG A 27 -21.69 -13.59 -11.12
C ARG A 27 -20.71 -14.77 -11.04
N ARG A 28 -20.28 -15.28 -12.19
CA ARG A 28 -19.33 -16.40 -12.29
C ARG A 28 -17.99 -16.08 -11.64
N LEU A 29 -17.42 -14.90 -11.88
CA LEU A 29 -16.15 -14.48 -11.29
C LEU A 29 -16.25 -14.37 -9.76
N LYS A 30 -17.39 -13.89 -9.23
CA LYS A 30 -17.63 -13.84 -7.79
C LYS A 30 -17.67 -15.25 -7.17
N GLU A 31 -18.34 -16.20 -7.83
CA GLU A 31 -18.39 -17.60 -7.37
C GLU A 31 -17.00 -18.25 -7.40
N GLN A 32 -16.17 -17.97 -8.41
CA GLN A 32 -14.79 -18.44 -8.47
C GLN A 32 -13.93 -17.88 -7.33
N ILE A 33 -14.07 -16.60 -7.03
CA ILE A 33 -13.36 -15.95 -5.92
C ILE A 33 -13.77 -16.58 -4.59
N GLU A 34 -15.07 -16.81 -4.37
CA GLU A 34 -15.58 -17.42 -3.14
C GLU A 34 -15.04 -18.85 -2.96
N LYS A 35 -14.98 -19.63 -4.03
CA LYS A 35 -14.41 -20.98 -4.02
C LYS A 35 -12.91 -20.98 -3.72
N LEU A 36 -12.13 -20.10 -4.36
CA LEU A 36 -10.70 -20.00 -4.08
C LEU A 36 -10.42 -19.55 -2.64
N LEU A 37 -11.26 -18.66 -2.11
CA LEU A 37 -11.15 -18.20 -0.73
C LEU A 37 -11.45 -19.31 0.28
N SER A 38 -12.45 -20.15 0.02
CA SER A 38 -12.75 -21.29 0.90
C SER A 38 -11.63 -22.33 0.87
N GLU A 39 -11.08 -22.64 -0.30
CA GLU A 39 -9.93 -23.54 -0.46
C GLU A 39 -8.69 -23.02 0.31
N GLN A 40 -8.39 -21.72 0.21
CA GLN A 40 -7.28 -21.10 0.95
C GLN A 40 -7.48 -21.13 2.47
N LEU A 41 -8.71 -20.90 2.95
CA LEU A 41 -9.04 -20.99 4.38
C LEU A 41 -8.86 -22.40 4.92
N GLU A 42 -9.20 -23.41 4.12
CA GLU A 42 -9.06 -24.81 4.52
C GLU A 42 -7.58 -25.25 4.54
N GLN A 43 -6.78 -24.83 3.55
CA GLN A 43 -5.33 -25.03 3.55
C GLN A 43 -4.68 -24.39 4.79
N SER A 44 -5.01 -23.14 5.09
CA SER A 44 -4.45 -22.45 6.26
C SER A 44 -4.86 -23.11 7.58
N ARG A 45 -6.07 -23.68 7.68
CA ARG A 45 -6.50 -24.47 8.84
C ARG A 45 -5.69 -25.76 8.99
N GLN A 46 -5.39 -26.45 7.90
CA GLN A 46 -4.57 -27.66 7.92
C GLN A 46 -3.12 -27.37 8.34
N GLU A 47 -2.52 -26.29 7.83
CA GLU A 47 -1.18 -25.85 8.22
C GLU A 47 -1.07 -25.55 9.73
N LEU A 48 -2.08 -24.86 10.29
CA LEU A 48 -2.15 -24.57 11.72
C LEU A 48 -2.26 -25.85 12.57
N GLN A 49 -3.06 -26.83 12.14
CA GLN A 49 -3.18 -28.11 12.86
C GLN A 49 -1.87 -28.91 12.85
N VAL A 50 -1.14 -28.92 11.73
CA VAL A 50 0.17 -29.59 11.65
C VAL A 50 1.18 -28.91 12.56
N HIS A 51 1.22 -27.57 12.58
CA HIS A 51 2.13 -26.80 13.43
C HIS A 51 1.90 -27.06 14.94
N ASP A 52 0.65 -27.12 15.38
CA ASP A 52 0.31 -27.40 16.79
C ASP A 52 0.56 -28.87 17.18
N ALA A 53 0.39 -29.82 16.26
CA ALA A 53 0.73 -31.22 16.47
C ALA A 53 2.26 -31.44 16.59
N SER A 54 3.08 -30.69 15.87
CA SER A 54 4.54 -30.75 15.97
C SER A 54 5.10 -30.17 17.28
N ARG A 55 4.37 -29.27 17.95
CA ARG A 55 4.79 -28.69 19.24
C ARG A 55 4.49 -29.58 20.45
N SER A 56 3.64 -30.59 20.33
CA SER A 56 3.20 -31.43 21.45
C SER A 56 4.02 -32.71 21.66
N LEU A 57 5.11 -32.91 20.88
CA LEU A 57 5.93 -34.13 20.90
C LEU A 57 7.40 -33.91 21.34
N GLY A 58 7.74 -32.76 21.94
CA GLY A 58 9.13 -32.37 22.18
C GLY A 58 9.39 -31.70 23.52
N ASP A 59 8.80 -32.20 24.61
CA ASP A 59 9.21 -31.83 25.97
C ASP A 59 9.75 -33.08 26.67
N GLU A 60 11.07 -33.22 26.74
CA GLU A 60 11.80 -33.68 27.93
C GLU A 60 13.34 -33.56 27.71
N GLU A 61 13.95 -32.76 28.59
CA GLU A 61 15.37 -32.72 28.98
C GLU A 61 16.44 -32.15 28.04
N ALA A 62 16.81 -30.88 28.29
CA ALA A 62 18.15 -30.22 28.20
C ALA A 62 17.92 -28.74 27.80
N ASP A 63 18.48 -27.69 28.38
CA ASP A 63 19.52 -27.50 29.38
C ASP A 63 19.42 -26.03 29.84
N VAL A 64 19.83 -25.74 31.07
CA VAL A 64 19.46 -24.58 31.90
C VAL A 64 20.14 -23.26 31.48
N HIS A 65 20.52 -23.10 30.22
CA HIS A 65 21.23 -21.90 29.72
C HIS A 65 20.39 -20.94 28.86
N GLU A 66 19.21 -21.35 28.40
CA GLU A 66 18.36 -20.54 27.52
C GLU A 66 17.41 -19.57 28.27
N ALA A 67 17.22 -19.79 29.57
CA ALA A 67 16.28 -19.05 30.42
C ALA A 67 16.65 -17.57 30.68
N LYS A 68 17.81 -17.10 30.20
CA LYS A 68 18.21 -15.68 30.27
C LYS A 68 18.03 -14.92 28.96
N ILE A 69 18.01 -15.62 27.82
CA ILE A 69 17.86 -15.00 26.50
C ILE A 69 16.37 -14.93 26.11
N MET A 70 15.55 -15.90 26.56
CA MET A 70 14.11 -15.92 26.24
C MET A 70 13.27 -14.87 26.97
N THR A 71 13.75 -14.28 28.07
CA THR A 71 12.97 -13.28 28.84
C THR A 71 13.02 -11.88 28.23
N GLU A 72 13.98 -11.59 27.35
CA GLU A 72 14.06 -10.31 26.62
C GLU A 72 13.34 -10.35 25.26
N ILE A 73 13.27 -11.51 24.60
CA ILE A 73 12.60 -11.68 23.30
C ILE A 73 11.07 -11.85 23.47
N ALA A 74 10.60 -12.35 24.62
CA ALA A 74 9.18 -12.61 24.88
C ALA A 74 8.30 -11.36 25.11
N LYS A 75 8.86 -10.14 25.07
CA LYS A 75 8.05 -8.90 25.10
C LYS A 75 7.59 -8.40 23.73
N GLU A 76 8.11 -8.94 22.62
CA GLU A 76 7.82 -8.42 21.27
C GLU A 76 6.82 -9.27 20.44
N SER A 77 6.21 -10.32 21.00
CA SER A 77 5.32 -11.18 20.19
C SER A 77 4.04 -11.59 20.91
N ALA A 78 3.41 -10.64 21.59
CA ALA A 78 2.01 -10.73 22.00
C ALA A 78 1.14 -9.78 21.14
N GLU A 79 1.35 -9.74 19.83
CA GLU A 79 0.36 -9.15 18.94
C GLU A 79 -0.74 -10.18 18.68
N LYS A 80 -1.90 -9.94 19.30
CA LYS A 80 -3.18 -10.56 18.94
C LYS A 80 -3.28 -10.58 17.40
N PRO A 81 -3.88 -11.62 16.78
CA PRO A 81 -4.10 -11.64 15.35
C PRO A 81 -4.92 -10.41 14.99
N SER A 82 -4.23 -9.38 14.50
CA SER A 82 -4.86 -8.16 14.06
C SER A 82 -5.72 -8.60 12.88
N LYS A 83 -7.02 -8.33 12.97
CA LYS A 83 -7.90 -8.44 11.81
C LYS A 83 -7.17 -7.67 10.70
N LYS A 84 -6.66 -8.36 9.67
CA LYS A 84 -5.90 -7.74 8.58
C LYS A 84 -6.77 -6.62 8.04
N VAL A 85 -6.50 -5.38 8.45
CA VAL A 85 -7.20 -4.20 7.97
C VAL A 85 -6.82 -4.14 6.50
N LEU A 86 -7.80 -4.40 5.64
CA LEU A 86 -7.57 -4.41 4.21
C LEU A 86 -7.08 -3.02 3.83
N ASN A 87 -5.83 -2.91 3.36
CA ASN A 87 -5.28 -1.64 2.89
C ASN A 87 -6.06 -1.23 1.62
N ARG A 88 -6.88 -0.18 1.76
CA ARG A 88 -7.71 0.38 0.68
C ARG A 88 -7.08 1.62 0.04
N LEU A 89 -5.86 1.99 0.44
CA LEU A 89 -5.15 3.13 -0.11
C LEU A 89 -4.58 2.78 -1.48
N TYR A 90 -4.53 3.76 -2.36
CA TYR A 90 -3.89 3.59 -3.66
C TYR A 90 -2.38 3.76 -3.51
N ASN A 91 -1.68 2.63 -3.44
CA ASN A 91 -0.23 2.58 -3.24
C ASN A 91 0.48 2.60 -4.60
N ILE A 92 1.51 3.43 -4.72
CA ILE A 92 2.33 3.55 -5.92
C ILE A 92 3.81 3.53 -5.55
N ILE A 93 4.63 3.03 -6.47
CA ILE A 93 6.08 3.17 -6.38
C ILE A 93 6.49 4.29 -7.33
N ILE A 94 7.21 5.27 -6.81
CA ILE A 94 7.74 6.40 -7.55
C ILE A 94 9.25 6.22 -7.66
N HIS A 95 9.79 6.19 -8.87
CA HIS A 95 11.22 6.23 -9.10
C HIS A 95 11.69 7.68 -9.26
N PHE A 96 12.68 8.11 -8.49
CA PHE A 96 13.25 9.46 -8.53
C PHE A 96 14.60 9.47 -9.24
N GLU A 97 14.75 10.41 -10.17
CA GLU A 97 15.99 10.72 -10.87
C GLU A 97 16.36 12.19 -10.61
N ILE A 98 17.32 12.40 -9.71
CA ILE A 98 17.84 13.73 -9.34
C ILE A 98 19.28 13.83 -9.85
N PRO A 99 19.69 14.96 -10.47
CA PRO A 99 21.08 15.14 -10.91
C PRO A 99 22.08 14.89 -9.78
N ASP A 100 23.16 14.19 -10.10
CA ASP A 100 24.26 13.84 -9.18
C ASP A 100 23.85 12.99 -7.97
N VAL A 101 22.66 12.39 -8.00
CA VAL A 101 22.18 11.46 -6.96
C VAL A 101 21.80 10.13 -7.61
N PRO A 102 22.23 8.99 -7.06
CA PRO A 102 21.74 7.68 -7.51
C PRO A 102 20.22 7.61 -7.45
N GLY A 103 19.59 7.09 -8.50
CA GLY A 103 18.13 6.95 -8.56
C GLY A 103 17.60 6.05 -7.44
N PHE A 104 16.45 6.40 -6.88
CA PHE A 104 15.87 5.70 -5.74
C PHE A 104 14.35 5.57 -5.85
N ASN A 105 13.79 4.59 -5.15
CA ASN A 105 12.35 4.30 -5.17
C ASN A 105 11.70 4.70 -3.83
N ILE A 106 10.51 5.28 -3.91
CA ILE A 106 9.69 5.62 -2.75
C ILE A 106 8.30 5.00 -2.90
N ARG A 107 7.80 4.39 -1.83
CA ARG A 107 6.41 3.95 -1.72
C ARG A 107 5.54 5.11 -1.26
N ALA A 108 4.67 5.57 -2.14
CA ALA A 108 3.72 6.64 -1.85
C ALA A 108 2.29 6.11 -1.83
N ILE A 109 1.41 6.83 -1.14
CA ILE A 109 -0.02 6.73 -1.33
C ILE A 109 -0.52 7.95 -2.09
N VAL A 110 -1.56 7.78 -2.91
CA VAL A 110 -2.29 8.91 -3.49
C VAL A 110 -3.26 9.44 -2.45
N ASP A 111 -3.12 10.72 -2.09
CA ASP A 111 -3.91 11.40 -1.08
C ASP A 111 -4.49 12.70 -1.64
N THR A 112 -5.69 12.61 -2.21
CA THR A 112 -6.41 13.78 -2.75
C THR A 112 -6.79 14.81 -1.67
N GLY A 113 -6.65 14.47 -0.38
CA GLY A 113 -6.84 15.40 0.74
C GLY A 113 -5.58 16.23 1.04
N ALA A 114 -4.42 15.86 0.52
CA ALA A 114 -3.18 16.58 0.72
C ALA A 114 -3.02 17.71 -0.31
N THR A 115 -2.93 18.96 0.15
CA THR A 115 -2.69 20.12 -0.75
C THR A 115 -1.28 20.13 -1.37
N SER A 116 -0.33 19.42 -0.76
CA SER A 116 1.06 19.36 -1.21
C SER A 116 1.63 17.97 -0.99
N CYS A 117 2.56 17.58 -1.85
CA CYS A 117 3.29 16.33 -1.69
C CYS A 117 4.20 16.41 -0.47
N CYS A 118 4.19 15.37 0.37
CA CYS A 118 4.98 15.28 1.58
C CYS A 118 5.70 13.94 1.62
N ALA A 119 6.97 13.91 2.00
CA ALA A 119 7.74 12.69 2.15
C ALA A 119 8.40 12.64 3.53
N ASN A 120 8.56 11.42 4.05
CA ASN A 120 9.31 11.20 5.27
C ASN A 120 10.79 11.52 5.02
N THR A 121 11.37 12.41 5.81
CA THR A 121 12.79 12.79 5.71
C THR A 121 13.73 11.58 5.74
N ASN A 122 13.40 10.55 6.52
CA ASN A 122 14.26 9.37 6.69
C ASN A 122 14.27 8.44 5.47
N ASP A 123 13.24 8.52 4.63
CA ASP A 123 13.14 7.72 3.41
C ASP A 123 13.76 8.42 2.19
N ILE A 124 14.11 9.72 2.30
CA ILE A 124 14.74 10.47 1.21
C ILE A 124 16.26 10.61 1.47
N PRO A 125 17.11 10.17 0.52
CA PRO A 125 18.57 10.33 0.63
C PRO A 125 18.97 11.77 0.93
N GLU A 126 19.95 11.99 1.82
CA GLU A 126 20.40 13.34 2.18
C GLU A 126 20.86 14.15 0.97
N ALA A 127 21.57 13.51 0.03
CA ALA A 127 21.99 14.13 -1.21
C ALA A 127 20.82 14.58 -2.12
N ALA A 128 19.64 13.98 -1.97
CA ALA A 128 18.41 14.32 -2.69
C ALA A 128 17.59 15.44 -2.02
N ARG A 129 17.98 15.90 -0.82
CA ARG A 129 17.28 16.93 -0.06
C ARG A 129 17.96 18.29 -0.20
N GLU A 130 17.17 19.35 -0.18
CA GLU A 130 17.67 20.73 -0.10
C GLU A 130 16.87 21.54 0.92
N GLN A 131 17.53 22.52 1.52
CA GLN A 131 16.94 23.38 2.52
C GLN A 131 16.23 24.57 1.88
N LEU A 132 15.04 24.86 2.36
CA LEU A 132 14.25 26.04 2.04
C LEU A 132 14.74 27.24 2.85
N ASN A 133 14.62 28.43 2.28
CA ASN A 133 14.88 29.70 2.95
C ASN A 133 13.73 30.17 3.86
N TYR A 134 12.63 29.42 3.90
CA TYR A 134 11.48 29.65 4.78
C TYR A 134 11.01 28.35 5.41
N GLU A 135 10.21 28.48 6.46
CA GLU A 135 9.56 27.36 7.14
C GLU A 135 8.11 27.24 6.70
N THR A 136 7.65 26.01 6.52
CA THR A 136 6.28 25.69 6.15
C THR A 136 5.65 24.82 7.23
N THR A 137 4.43 25.17 7.65
CA THR A 137 3.65 24.40 8.63
C THR A 137 2.61 23.55 7.92
N PHE A 138 2.51 22.28 8.30
CA PHE A 138 1.58 21.29 7.78
C PHE A 138 0.64 20.85 8.90
N SER A 139 -0.67 20.98 8.68
CA SER A 139 -1.69 20.54 9.62
C SER A 139 -2.42 19.33 9.05
N GLY A 140 -2.26 18.19 9.73
CA GLY A 140 -3.05 16.98 9.48
C GLY A 140 -4.21 16.87 10.47
N VAL A 141 -4.97 15.77 10.37
CA VAL A 141 -6.13 15.51 11.25
C VAL A 141 -5.74 15.50 12.74
N ASN A 142 -4.54 14.98 13.06
CA ASN A 142 -4.11 14.74 14.44
C ASN A 142 -2.73 15.35 14.76
N SER A 143 -2.17 16.16 13.86
CA SER A 143 -0.79 16.61 13.99
C SER A 143 -0.54 17.94 13.31
N VAL A 144 0.47 18.66 13.81
CA VAL A 144 1.04 19.83 13.17
C VAL A 144 2.54 19.59 13.06
N ASN A 145 3.06 19.64 11.83
CA ASN A 145 4.47 19.46 11.52
C ASN A 145 5.04 20.73 10.88
N GLN A 146 6.34 20.92 11.03
CA GLN A 146 7.06 22.02 10.38
C GLN A 146 8.17 21.45 9.51
N SER A 147 8.42 22.10 8.37
CA SER A 147 9.50 21.71 7.46
C SER A 147 10.22 22.93 6.89
N ARG A 148 11.54 22.79 6.79
CA ARG A 148 12.42 23.63 5.97
C ARG A 148 13.15 22.82 4.92
N MET A 149 12.69 21.61 4.61
CA MET A 149 13.38 20.70 3.71
C MET A 149 12.46 20.32 2.56
N LYS A 150 13.03 20.19 1.37
CA LYS A 150 12.33 19.66 0.20
C LYS A 150 13.21 18.69 -0.57
N VAL A 151 12.57 17.88 -1.41
CA VAL A 151 13.27 17.10 -2.43
C VAL A 151 13.81 18.06 -3.50
N LYS A 152 15.06 17.84 -3.93
CA LYS A 152 15.70 18.59 -5.02
C LYS A 152 14.96 18.43 -6.33
N ASN A 153 15.20 19.37 -7.25
CA ASN A 153 14.66 19.29 -8.60
C ASN A 153 15.21 18.05 -9.34
N GLY A 154 14.37 17.49 -10.21
CA GLY A 154 14.69 16.31 -11.00
C GLY A 154 13.44 15.79 -11.71
N SER A 155 13.46 14.52 -12.04
CA SER A 155 12.32 13.81 -12.60
C SER A 155 11.83 12.72 -11.66
N MET A 156 10.53 12.47 -11.69
CA MET A 156 9.91 11.30 -11.07
C MET A 156 9.20 10.48 -12.12
N ILE A 157 9.26 9.16 -11.99
CA ILE A 157 8.68 8.20 -12.93
C ILE A 157 7.64 7.37 -12.18
N ILE A 158 6.43 7.31 -12.74
CA ILE A 158 5.30 6.51 -12.24
C ILE A 158 4.81 5.64 -13.40
N GLY A 159 5.01 4.32 -13.28
CA GLY A 159 4.80 3.41 -14.40
C GLY A 159 5.69 3.83 -15.59
N ASP A 160 5.07 4.03 -16.75
CA ASP A 160 5.78 4.45 -17.97
C ASP A 160 5.83 5.97 -18.16
N ASN A 161 5.34 6.74 -17.18
CA ASN A 161 5.20 8.19 -17.30
C ASN A 161 6.29 8.92 -16.52
N LYS A 162 6.92 9.92 -17.15
CA LYS A 162 7.95 10.77 -16.55
C LYS A 162 7.41 12.18 -16.32
N PHE A 163 7.58 12.67 -15.09
CA PHE A 163 7.14 14.00 -14.66
C PHE A 163 8.31 14.77 -14.06
N ARG A 164 8.25 16.10 -14.10
CA ARG A 164 9.12 16.92 -13.25
C ARG A 164 8.72 16.72 -11.80
N ILE A 165 9.69 16.57 -10.89
CA ILE A 165 9.42 16.51 -9.45
C ILE A 165 8.66 17.78 -9.02
N PRO A 166 7.44 17.65 -8.47
CA PRO A 166 6.71 18.78 -7.91
C PRO A 166 7.38 19.24 -6.61
N GLN A 167 6.85 20.28 -5.98
CA GLN A 167 7.33 20.66 -4.66
C GLN A 167 6.95 19.56 -3.65
N ILE A 168 7.94 18.77 -3.20
CA ILE A 168 7.77 17.72 -2.19
C ILE A 168 8.50 18.15 -0.92
N TYR A 169 7.76 18.36 0.16
CA TYR A 169 8.32 18.75 1.46
C TYR A 169 8.76 17.53 2.25
N CYS A 170 9.86 17.65 2.99
CA CYS A 170 10.41 16.57 3.82
C CYS A 170 10.28 16.93 5.29
N PHE A 171 9.59 16.10 6.06
CA PHE A 171 9.56 16.17 7.53
C PHE A 171 9.33 14.78 8.09
N ASP A 172 9.49 14.61 9.39
CA ASP A 172 9.23 13.30 10.02
C ASP A 172 7.73 12.98 9.94
N MET A 173 7.41 11.95 9.18
CA MET A 173 6.05 11.43 9.06
C MET A 173 5.93 10.24 10.00
N SER A 174 5.27 10.43 11.14
CA SER A 174 5.05 9.38 12.14
C SER A 174 4.00 8.34 11.68
N SER A 175 4.24 7.69 10.54
CA SER A 175 3.34 6.69 9.95
C SER A 175 3.74 5.30 10.42
N LYS A 176 2.89 4.67 11.25
CA LYS A 176 3.07 3.27 11.69
C LYS A 176 2.98 2.26 10.54
N ASP A 177 2.36 2.67 9.42
CA ASP A 177 2.04 1.79 8.30
C ASP A 177 3.14 1.74 7.22
N GLY A 178 4.32 2.31 7.49
CA GLY A 178 5.46 2.28 6.55
C GLY A 178 5.25 3.12 5.28
N ILE A 179 4.33 4.10 5.34
CA ILE A 179 4.05 5.05 4.27
C ILE A 179 5.18 6.09 4.25
N GLN A 180 5.88 6.16 3.12
CA GLN A 180 7.08 7.00 2.97
C GLN A 180 6.75 8.36 2.35
N MET A 181 5.64 8.46 1.61
CA MET A 181 5.23 9.69 0.92
C MET A 181 3.72 9.77 0.69
N LEU A 182 3.19 10.99 0.76
CA LEU A 182 1.87 11.37 0.27
C LEU A 182 2.04 12.07 -1.08
N LEU A 183 1.41 11.52 -2.11
CA LEU A 183 1.24 12.17 -3.41
C LEU A 183 -0.12 12.88 -3.40
N GLY A 184 -0.07 14.21 -3.21
CA GLY A 184 -1.24 15.10 -3.25
C GLY A 184 -1.69 15.43 -4.66
#